data_AF-A0A8B9HH03-F1
#
_entry.id   AF-A0A8B9HH03-F1
#
_cell.length_a   1.000
_cell.length_b   1.000
_cell.length_c   1.000
_cell.angle_alpha   90.00
_cell.angle_beta   90.00
_cell.angle_gamma   90.00
#
_symmetry.space_group_name_H-M   'P 1'
#
loop_
_entity.id
_entity.type
_entity.pdbx_description
1 polymer ?
#
loop_
_entity_poly.entity_id
_entity_poly.type
_entity_poly.pdbx_seq_one_letter_code
_entity_poly.pdbx_strand_id
1 'polypeptide(L)'
;QCTVQVKLELGHRAQLRKKATTEGFTHDWMVFVRGPETCDIQHFVERVVFRLHESFPKPKRVCKEPPYKVEESGYAGFLMPIEVYFKNKVNKLLKRIYFTSFLSCKKCISPKTATEVYRKVIFINF
;
A
#
# COMPACT_ATOMS: atom_id res chain seq x y z
N GLN A 1 -26.83 7.32 19.73
CA GLN A 1 -26.25 7.14 18.38
C GLN A 1 -25.31 5.94 18.43
N CYS A 2 -25.40 5.03 17.46
CA CYS A 2 -24.50 3.88 17.34
C CYS A 2 -23.39 4.25 16.35
N THR A 3 -22.11 4.10 16.75
CA THR A 3 -20.94 4.38 15.92
C THR A 3 -20.28 3.06 15.57
N VAL A 4 -20.01 2.81 14.29
CA VAL A 4 -19.28 1.61 13.86
C VAL A 4 -17.84 1.99 13.56
N GLN A 5 -16.89 1.37 14.27
CA GLN A 5 -15.46 1.59 14.05
C GLN A 5 -14.84 0.38 13.34
N VAL A 6 -14.17 0.62 12.20
CA VAL A 6 -13.37 -0.41 11.52
C VAL A 6 -11.89 -0.06 11.56
N LYS A 7 -11.05 -1.09 11.59
CA LYS A 7 -9.59 -0.98 11.60
C LYS A 7 -9.03 -1.49 10.27
N LEU A 8 -8.24 -0.65 9.61
CA LEU A 8 -7.47 -1.01 8.42
C LEU A 8 -5.98 -0.92 8.71
N GLU A 9 -5.23 -1.80 8.06
CA GLU A 9 -3.78 -1.82 8.10
C GLU A 9 -3.23 -1.58 6.71
N LEU A 10 -2.41 -0.55 6.60
CA LEU A 10 -1.66 -0.26 5.39
C LEU A 10 -0.21 -0.56 5.69
N GLY A 11 0.45 -1.25 4.78
CA GLY A 11 1.88 -1.45 4.92
C GLY A 11 2.59 -1.65 3.60
N HIS A 12 3.91 -1.57 3.68
CA HIS A 12 4.78 -1.93 2.57
C HIS A 12 5.88 -2.87 3.03
N ARG A 13 6.48 -3.54 2.07
CA ARG A 13 7.75 -4.25 2.19
C ARG A 13 8.62 -3.83 1.01
N ALA A 14 9.86 -3.43 1.25
CA ALA A 14 10.86 -3.27 0.20
C ALA A 14 12.06 -4.20 0.48
N GLN A 15 12.59 -4.82 -0.55
CA GLN A 15 13.73 -5.71 -0.50
C GLN A 15 14.77 -5.29 -1.53
N LEU A 16 16.00 -5.04 -1.07
CA LEU A 16 17.13 -4.78 -1.95
C LEU A 16 17.46 -6.04 -2.77
N ARG A 17 17.59 -5.86 -4.08
CA ARG A 17 17.99 -6.93 -5.01
C ARG A 17 19.50 -7.20 -4.89
N LYS A 18 19.90 -8.47 -5.08
CA LYS A 18 21.33 -8.84 -5.20
C LYS A 18 21.98 -8.21 -6.43
N LYS A 19 21.23 -8.11 -7.53
CA LYS A 19 21.61 -7.47 -8.79
C LYS A 19 20.45 -6.61 -9.28
N ALA A 20 20.76 -5.41 -9.75
CA ALA A 20 19.76 -4.54 -10.36
C ALA A 20 19.15 -5.19 -11.61
N THR A 21 17.93 -4.80 -11.96
CA THR A 21 17.32 -5.21 -13.24
C THR A 21 18.04 -4.55 -14.41
N THR A 22 17.72 -4.95 -15.64
CA THR A 22 18.23 -4.34 -16.88
C THR A 22 17.88 -2.85 -16.98
N GLU A 23 16.76 -2.45 -16.40
CA GLU A 23 16.26 -1.07 -16.30
C GLU A 23 16.90 -0.30 -15.14
N GLY A 24 17.76 -0.94 -14.34
CA GLY A 24 18.45 -0.33 -13.21
C GLY A 24 17.67 -0.34 -11.89
N PHE A 25 16.56 -1.08 -11.78
CA PHE A 25 15.80 -1.17 -10.53
C PHE A 25 16.58 -1.91 -9.46
N THR A 26 16.65 -1.33 -8.26
CA THR A 26 17.49 -1.81 -7.16
C THR A 26 16.69 -2.55 -6.09
N HIS A 27 15.38 -2.34 -6.03
CA HIS A 27 14.50 -2.93 -5.03
C HIS A 27 13.29 -3.60 -5.68
N ASP A 28 12.86 -4.69 -5.07
CA ASP A 28 11.51 -5.22 -5.23
C ASP A 28 10.68 -4.75 -4.05
N TRP A 29 9.48 -4.25 -4.30
CA TRP A 29 8.61 -3.73 -3.27
C TRP A 29 7.17 -4.18 -3.44
N MET A 30 6.47 -4.19 -2.32
CA MET A 30 5.07 -4.54 -2.23
C MET A 30 4.37 -3.55 -1.29
N VAL A 31 3.18 -3.11 -1.64
CA VAL A 31 2.30 -2.32 -0.78
C VAL A 31 0.95 -3.02 -0.66
N PHE A 32 0.32 -2.95 0.51
CA PHE A 32 -0.96 -3.61 0.76
C PHE A 32 -1.90 -2.80 1.65
N VAL A 33 -3.19 -3.11 1.53
CA VAL A 33 -4.26 -2.74 2.47
C VAL A 33 -4.93 -4.04 2.94
N ARG A 34 -5.07 -4.23 4.25
CA ARG A 34 -5.75 -5.40 4.84
C ARG A 34 -6.45 -5.07 6.15
N GLY A 35 -7.24 -6.01 6.67
CA GLY A 35 -7.73 -5.96 8.04
C GLY A 35 -6.67 -6.41 9.05
N PRO A 36 -6.89 -6.18 10.36
CA PRO A 36 -6.06 -6.77 11.40
C PRO A 36 -6.16 -8.30 11.38
N GLU A 37 -5.02 -8.98 11.58
CA GLU A 37 -4.92 -10.44 11.66
C GLU A 37 -5.57 -11.16 10.46
N THR A 38 -6.69 -11.86 10.68
CA THR A 38 -7.46 -12.61 9.67
C THR A 38 -8.79 -11.94 9.31
N CYS A 39 -9.00 -10.69 9.75
CA CYS A 39 -10.25 -9.97 9.51
C CYS A 39 -10.44 -9.68 8.01
N ASP A 40 -11.50 -10.23 7.43
CA ASP A 40 -11.86 -10.00 6.04
C ASP A 40 -12.56 -8.65 5.85
N ILE A 41 -11.85 -7.75 5.17
CA ILE A 41 -12.33 -6.40 4.87
C ILE A 41 -13.17 -6.35 3.59
N GLN A 42 -13.22 -7.41 2.79
CA GLN A 42 -14.02 -7.47 1.56
C GLN A 42 -15.51 -7.24 1.82
N HIS A 43 -16.02 -7.55 3.01
CA HIS A 43 -17.42 -7.31 3.37
C HIS A 43 -17.83 -5.84 3.29
N PHE A 44 -16.91 -4.92 3.59
CA PHE A 44 -17.19 -3.48 3.61
C PHE A 44 -16.32 -2.68 2.66
N VAL A 45 -15.27 -3.25 2.05
CA VAL A 45 -14.45 -2.61 1.01
C VAL A 45 -14.93 -3.03 -0.38
N GLU A 46 -15.24 -2.05 -1.23
CA GLU A 46 -15.62 -2.24 -2.64
C GLU A 46 -14.37 -2.39 -3.52
N ARG A 47 -13.36 -1.53 -3.30
CA ARG A 47 -12.10 -1.56 -4.02
C ARG A 47 -11.04 -0.69 -3.34
N VAL A 48 -9.79 -0.98 -3.66
CA VAL A 48 -8.62 -0.18 -3.30
C VAL A 48 -7.95 0.32 -4.58
N VAL A 49 -7.56 1.59 -4.61
CA VAL A 49 -6.80 2.18 -5.71
C VAL A 49 -5.44 2.64 -5.21
N PHE A 50 -4.38 2.11 -5.80
CA PHE A 50 -3.01 2.55 -5.60
C PHE A 50 -2.61 3.47 -6.75
N ARG A 51 -2.17 4.69 -6.45
CA ARG A 51 -1.67 5.65 -7.44
C ARG A 51 -0.16 5.72 -7.38
N LEU A 52 0.48 4.95 -8.25
CA LEU A 52 1.93 4.91 -8.41
C LEU A 52 2.42 6.21 -9.05
N HIS A 53 3.74 6.47 -8.95
CA HIS A 53 4.38 7.56 -9.67
C HIS A 53 4.19 7.41 -11.19
N GLU A 54 4.14 8.52 -11.92
CA GLU A 54 3.82 8.54 -13.37
C GLU A 54 4.86 7.81 -14.23
N SER A 55 6.06 7.58 -13.70
CA SER A 55 7.09 6.76 -14.35
C SER A 55 6.72 5.28 -14.48
N PHE A 56 5.72 4.80 -13.74
CA PHE A 56 5.27 3.41 -13.82
C PHE A 56 4.23 3.24 -14.94
N PRO A 57 4.30 2.16 -15.73
CA PRO A 57 3.25 1.86 -16.69
C PRO A 57 1.93 1.61 -15.96
N LYS A 58 0.84 2.20 -16.46
CA LYS A 58 -0.51 2.14 -15.86
C LYS A 58 -0.45 2.52 -14.36
N PRO A 59 -0.12 3.77 -14.00
CA PRO A 59 0.19 4.15 -12.62
C PRO A 59 -1.03 4.06 -11.68
N LYS A 60 -2.26 4.03 -12.22
CA LYS A 60 -3.48 3.78 -11.45
C LYS A 60 -3.78 2.27 -11.40
N ARG A 61 -3.49 1.62 -10.27
CA ARG A 61 -3.79 0.19 -10.03
C ARG A 61 -5.06 0.06 -9.19
N VAL A 62 -6.01 -0.75 -9.65
CA VAL A 62 -7.31 -0.93 -8.98
C VAL A 62 -7.47 -2.39 -8.59
N CYS A 63 -7.64 -2.66 -7.29
CA CYS A 63 -7.92 -3.99 -6.75
C CYS A 63 -9.36 -4.00 -6.25
N LYS A 64 -10.23 -4.82 -6.85
CA LYS A 64 -11.64 -4.96 -6.44
C LYS A 64 -11.87 -6.09 -5.44
N GLU A 65 -10.92 -7.00 -5.32
CA GLU A 65 -10.96 -8.18 -4.47
C GLU A 65 -9.62 -8.36 -3.75
N PRO A 66 -9.58 -9.02 -2.58
CA PRO A 66 -8.36 -9.34 -1.88
C PRO A 66 -7.52 -10.36 -2.68
N PRO A 67 -6.18 -10.38 -2.51
CA PRO A 67 -5.40 -9.45 -1.68
C PRO A 67 -5.29 -8.06 -2.32
N TYR A 68 -5.63 -7.01 -1.57
CA TYR A 68 -5.48 -5.63 -2.03
C TYR A 68 -4.01 -5.22 -1.93
N LYS A 69 -3.20 -5.61 -2.91
CA LYS A 69 -1.76 -5.33 -2.97
C LYS A 69 -1.28 -4.98 -4.37
N VAL A 70 -0.13 -4.30 -4.42
CA VAL A 70 0.65 -4.08 -5.64
C VAL A 70 2.09 -4.51 -5.38
N GLU A 71 2.68 -5.21 -6.33
CA GLU A 71 4.08 -5.65 -6.35
C GLU A 71 4.76 -5.07 -7.59
N GLU A 72 5.94 -4.48 -7.41
CA GLU A 72 6.69 -3.78 -8.45
C GLU A 72 8.18 -3.76 -8.12
N SER A 73 9.00 -3.35 -9.09
CA SER A 73 10.42 -3.04 -8.87
C SER A 73 10.67 -1.54 -9.05
N GLY A 74 11.64 -1.00 -8.32
CA GLY A 74 11.95 0.44 -8.38
C GLY A 74 13.33 0.77 -7.84
N TYR A 75 13.70 2.04 -7.97
CA TYR A 75 15.01 2.55 -7.54
C TYR A 75 14.95 3.67 -6.49
N ALA A 76 13.78 4.30 -6.29
CA ALA A 76 13.60 5.42 -5.36
C ALA A 76 12.18 5.45 -4.78
N GLY A 77 12.08 5.98 -3.56
CA GLY A 77 10.81 6.12 -2.83
C GLY A 77 9.97 7.26 -3.40
N PHE A 78 8.66 7.18 -3.23
CA PHE A 78 7.73 8.19 -3.71
C PHE A 78 6.46 8.25 -2.85
N LEU A 79 5.73 9.35 -2.94
CA LEU A 79 4.41 9.49 -2.33
C LEU A 79 3.38 8.77 -3.18
N MET A 80 2.70 7.79 -2.59
CA MET A 80 1.68 6.96 -3.24
C MET A 80 0.33 7.18 -2.56
N PRO A 81 -0.59 7.92 -3.19
CA PRO A 81 -1.97 7.97 -2.71
C PRO A 81 -2.63 6.60 -2.81
N ILE A 82 -3.28 6.18 -1.72
CA ILE A 82 -4.07 4.95 -1.61
C ILE A 82 -5.51 5.36 -1.29
N GLU A 83 -6.45 5.01 -2.15
CA GLU A 83 -7.88 5.29 -1.96
C GLU A 83 -8.62 3.99 -1.64
N VAL A 84 -9.32 3.97 -0.51
CA VAL A 84 -10.19 2.86 -0.13
C VAL A 84 -11.64 3.28 -0.34
N TYR A 85 -12.36 2.49 -1.14
CA TYR A 85 -13.77 2.69 -1.44
C TYR A 85 -14.58 1.66 -0.64
N PHE A 86 -15.59 2.11 0.10
CA PHE A 86 -16.44 1.25 0.92
C PHE A 86 -17.73 0.89 0.19
N LYS A 87 -18.22 -0.33 0.44
CA LYS A 87 -19.54 -0.82 0.02
C LYS A 87 -20.62 -0.10 0.83
N ASN A 88 -20.91 1.15 0.51
CA ASN A 88 -22.03 1.87 1.10
C ASN A 88 -22.93 2.43 -0.01
N LYS A 89 -24.23 2.11 0.07
CA LYS A 89 -25.25 2.49 -0.92
C LYS A 89 -25.66 3.96 -0.82
N VAL A 90 -25.47 4.60 0.34
CA VAL A 90 -26.02 5.94 0.62
C VAL A 90 -24.98 7.05 0.44
N ASN A 91 -23.72 6.78 0.77
CA ASN A 91 -22.61 7.69 0.54
C ASN A 91 -21.36 6.87 0.23
N LYS A 92 -20.81 6.99 -1.00
CA LYS A 92 -19.50 6.44 -1.35
C LYS A 92 -18.43 7.19 -0.56
N LEU A 93 -18.26 6.83 0.70
CA LEU A 93 -17.33 7.53 1.58
C LEU A 93 -15.92 7.18 1.11
N LEU A 94 -15.32 8.07 0.31
CA LEU A 94 -13.95 7.94 -0.12
C LEU A 94 -13.06 8.29 1.08
N LYS A 95 -12.27 7.33 1.56
CA LYS A 95 -11.11 7.66 2.41
C LYS A 95 -9.87 7.59 1.54
N ARG A 96 -9.29 8.77 1.25
CA ARG A 96 -8.00 8.91 0.60
C ARG A 96 -6.92 9.00 1.67
N ILE A 97 -6.00 8.05 1.65
CA ILE A 97 -4.88 7.95 2.57
C ILE A 97 -3.62 8.20 1.75
N TYR A 98 -2.79 9.14 2.19
CA TYR A 98 -1.47 9.35 1.59
C TYR A 98 -0.48 8.43 2.29
N PHE A 99 0.19 7.61 1.50
CA PHE A 99 1.21 6.69 1.98
C PHE A 99 2.55 7.06 1.34
N THR A 100 3.59 7.22 2.14
CA THR A 100 4.94 7.49 1.65
C THR A 100 5.66 6.15 1.54
N SER A 101 5.98 5.72 0.32
CA SER A 101 6.87 4.57 0.14
C SER A 101 8.30 5.06 0.38
N PHE A 102 8.89 4.60 1.48
CA PHE A 102 10.31 4.79 1.72
C PHE A 102 11.05 3.66 1.01
N LEU A 103 11.84 4.00 0.00
CA LEU A 103 12.93 3.16 -0.49
C LEU A 103 14.19 3.85 -0.01
N SER A 104 14.63 3.52 1.20
CA SER A 104 15.79 4.17 1.81
C SER A 104 17.05 3.97 0.94
N CYS A 105 17.74 5.07 0.65
CA CYS A 105 19.03 5.07 -0.04
C CYS A 105 20.14 4.68 0.95
N LYS A 106 21.05 3.80 0.51
CA LYS A 106 22.09 3.06 1.26
C LYS A 106 23.05 3.82 2.22
N LYS A 107 22.87 5.10 2.57
CA LYS A 107 23.86 5.82 3.38
C LYS A 107 23.77 5.62 4.90
N CYS A 108 22.70 5.07 5.46
CA CYS A 108 22.57 5.00 6.93
C CYS A 108 22.47 3.60 7.56
N ILE A 109 22.33 2.50 6.83
CA ILE A 109 22.16 1.17 7.48
C ILE A 109 22.78 0.05 6.63
N SER A 110 23.75 -0.66 7.19
CA SER A 110 24.06 -2.06 6.83
C SER A 110 23.58 -2.95 7.98
N PRO A 111 22.87 -4.07 7.73
CA PRO A 111 23.30 -5.14 6.84
C PRO A 111 22.30 -5.52 5.73
N LYS A 112 22.80 -6.35 4.80
CA LYS A 112 22.31 -6.69 3.45
C LYS A 112 20.95 -7.43 3.34
N THR A 113 20.00 -7.24 4.26
CA THR A 113 18.69 -7.92 4.27
C THR A 113 17.57 -7.06 4.86
N ALA A 114 17.73 -5.74 4.90
CA ALA A 114 16.73 -4.84 5.47
C ALA A 114 15.42 -4.87 4.65
N THR A 115 14.49 -5.70 5.08
CA THR A 115 13.07 -5.62 4.70
C THR A 115 12.48 -4.45 5.49
N GLU A 116 12.24 -3.32 4.83
CA GLU A 116 11.59 -2.18 5.49
C GLU A 116 10.09 -2.43 5.54
N VAL A 117 9.56 -2.71 6.74
CA VAL A 117 8.13 -2.91 6.98
C VAL A 117 7.58 -1.70 7.71
N TYR A 118 6.95 -0.79 6.97
CA TYR A 118 6.13 0.24 7.56
C TYR A 118 4.69 -0.29 7.66
N ARG A 119 4.06 -0.13 8.83
CA ARG A 119 2.65 -0.49 9.06
C ARG A 119 1.95 0.67 9.74
N LYS A 120 0.91 1.21 9.09
CA LYS A 120 0.02 2.22 9.64
C LYS A 120 -1.34 1.62 9.89
N VAL A 121 -1.81 1.75 11.13
CA VAL A 121 -3.18 1.40 11.52
C VAL A 121 -4.05 2.63 11.38
N ILE A 122 -5.22 2.47 10.78
CA ILE A 122 -6.19 3.55 10.59
C ILE A 122 -7.54 3.09 11.13
N PHE A 123 -8.15 3.95 11.95
CA PHE A 123 -9.51 3.77 12.44
C PHE A 123 -10.47 4.61 11.63
N ILE A 124 -11.55 4.00 11.15
CA ILE A 124 -12.59 4.67 10.38
C ILE A 124 -13.90 4.51 11.14
N ASN A 125 -14.46 5.65 11.55
CA ASN A 125 -15.77 5.72 12.20
C ASN A 125 -16.82 5.99 11.13
N PHE A 126 -17.84 5.13 11.09
CA PHE A 126 -19.08 5.29 10.33
C PHE A 126 -20.22 5.72 11.25
#